data_AF-A0A381WCX1-F1
#
_entry.id   AF-A0A381WCX1-F1
#
_cell.length_a   1.000
_cell.length_b   1.000
_cell.length_c   1.000
_cell.angle_alpha   90.00
_cell.angle_beta   90.00
_cell.angle_gamma   90.00
#
_symmetry.space_group_name_H-M   'P 1'
#
loop_
_entity.id
_entity.type
_entity.pdbx_description
1 polymer ?
#
loop_
_entity_poly.entity_id
_entity_poly.type
_entity_poly.pdbx_seq_one_letter_code
_entity_poly.pdbx_strand_id
1 'polypeptide(L)'
;MYTLKLGATPDYRAGAKEVGLPIRERHGAALAGWYWTEIGVLNQVVHIWGYNDAKHMNEVRAAFYADPEWYEKYSPRAQPLVETQRTWTMKSPDFAPVYPVIVDIPADGTPEFVKKNEMVFDFRTYTFKPGSIPAYMSAAEEVAIPIRKRHGVKLAGWYYSEIGDLN
;
A
#
# COMPACT_ATOMS: atom_id res chain seq x y z
N MET A 1 7.01 -1.62 -2.09
CA MET A 1 7.88 -1.13 -1.00
C MET A 1 9.14 -0.56 -1.63
N TYR A 2 9.41 0.72 -1.42
CA TYR A 2 10.61 1.38 -1.94
C TYR A 2 11.51 1.81 -0.80
N THR A 3 12.81 1.67 -0.99
CA THR A 3 13.82 2.37 -0.18
C THR A 3 14.18 3.65 -0.91
N LEU A 4 14.10 4.76 -0.21
CA LEU A 4 14.41 6.10 -0.69
C LEU A 4 15.83 6.49 -0.28
N LYS A 5 16.39 7.47 -0.98
CA LYS A 5 17.63 8.15 -0.59
C LYS A 5 17.46 8.82 0.77
N LEU A 6 18.58 8.99 1.48
CA LEU A 6 18.61 9.63 2.78
C LEU A 6 17.94 11.01 2.73
N GLY A 7 16.97 11.23 3.61
CA GLY A 7 16.28 12.53 3.73
C GLY A 7 15.21 12.79 2.66
N ALA A 8 14.99 11.88 1.71
CA ALA A 8 14.07 12.10 0.59
C ALA A 8 12.59 11.82 0.90
N THR A 9 12.28 11.26 2.07
CA THR A 9 10.91 10.86 2.45
C THR A 9 9.89 12.01 2.37
N PRO A 10 10.16 13.23 2.89
CA PRO A 10 9.21 14.34 2.82
C PRO A 10 8.89 14.76 1.37
N ASP A 11 9.91 14.88 0.52
CA ASP A 11 9.74 15.30 -0.87
C ASP A 11 9.02 14.24 -1.70
N TYR A 12 9.35 12.97 -1.48
CA TYR A 12 8.66 11.85 -2.13
C TYR A 12 7.18 11.81 -1.74
N ARG A 13 6.87 12.04 -0.46
CA ARG A 13 5.49 12.12 0.05
C ARG A 13 4.72 13.26 -0.58
N ALA A 14 5.32 14.45 -0.65
CA ALA A 14 4.68 15.62 -1.24
C ALA A 14 4.40 15.38 -2.74
N GLY A 15 5.37 14.83 -3.48
CA GLY A 15 5.17 14.47 -4.89
C GLY A 15 4.10 13.39 -5.11
N ALA A 16 4.04 12.39 -4.22
CA ALA A 16 3.00 11.38 -4.25
C ALA A 16 1.61 11.98 -4.00
N LYS A 17 1.45 12.83 -2.97
CA LYS A 17 0.17 13.46 -2.61
C LYS A 17 -0.32 14.44 -3.68
N GLU A 18 0.56 15.34 -4.13
CA GLU A 18 0.16 16.48 -4.99
C GLU A 18 -0.01 16.09 -6.45
N VAL A 19 0.68 15.04 -6.93
CA VAL A 19 0.72 14.70 -8.35
C VAL A 19 0.45 13.23 -8.58
N GLY A 20 1.20 12.34 -7.92
CA GLY A 20 1.18 10.91 -8.23
C GLY A 20 -0.13 10.19 -7.90
N LEU A 21 -0.83 10.62 -6.85
CA LEU A 21 -2.12 10.09 -6.44
C LEU A 21 -3.26 10.59 -7.36
N PRO A 22 -3.45 11.90 -7.58
CA PRO A 22 -4.49 12.40 -8.49
C PRO A 22 -4.44 11.80 -9.91
N ILE A 23 -3.25 11.64 -10.49
CA ILE A 23 -3.09 11.04 -11.82
C ILE A 23 -3.56 9.58 -11.80
N ARG A 24 -3.13 8.80 -10.81
CA ARG A 24 -3.51 7.38 -10.69
C ARG A 24 -5.00 7.17 -10.49
N GLU A 25 -5.62 7.97 -9.63
CA GLU A 25 -7.06 7.91 -9.35
C GLU A 25 -7.89 8.25 -10.59
N ARG A 26 -7.50 9.30 -11.34
CA ARG A 26 -8.14 9.67 -12.61
C ARG A 26 -8.13 8.52 -13.62
N HIS A 27 -7.09 7.70 -13.62
CA HIS A 27 -6.96 6.54 -14.51
C HIS A 27 -7.51 5.23 -13.93
N GLY A 28 -8.16 5.25 -12.76
CA GLY A 28 -8.89 4.10 -12.21
C GLY A 28 -8.12 3.22 -11.22
N ALA A 29 -6.93 3.64 -10.76
CA ALA A 29 -6.25 2.96 -9.65
C ALA A 29 -6.82 3.39 -8.30
N ALA A 30 -7.16 2.44 -7.44
CA ALA A 30 -7.64 2.73 -6.08
C ALA A 30 -6.49 2.63 -5.06
N LEU A 31 -6.29 3.66 -4.22
CA LEU A 31 -5.31 3.60 -3.14
C LEU A 31 -5.84 2.75 -1.98
N ALA A 32 -5.22 1.61 -1.72
CA ALA A 32 -5.58 0.74 -0.61
C ALA A 32 -4.82 1.07 0.70
N GLY A 33 -3.65 1.71 0.58
CA GLY A 33 -2.90 2.19 1.72
C GLY A 33 -1.59 2.84 1.30
N TRP A 34 -1.15 3.83 2.07
CA TRP A 34 0.12 4.53 1.87
C TRP A 34 0.77 4.79 3.23
N TYR A 35 1.97 4.26 3.43
CA TYR A 35 2.68 4.25 4.70
C TYR A 35 4.16 4.58 4.48
N TRP A 36 4.82 5.05 5.53
CA TRP A 36 6.27 5.24 5.56
C TRP A 36 6.82 4.85 6.93
N THR A 37 8.10 4.49 6.98
CA THR A 37 8.71 3.98 8.21
C THR A 37 9.19 5.10 9.11
N GLU A 38 8.68 5.13 10.35
CA GLU A 38 9.18 5.96 11.45
C GLU A 38 10.19 5.20 12.34
N ILE A 39 9.96 3.90 12.57
CA ILE A 39 10.82 3.03 13.40
C ILE A 39 11.15 1.75 12.62
N GLY A 40 12.43 1.36 12.59
CA GLY A 40 12.92 0.18 11.87
C GLY A 40 13.84 0.55 10.72
N VAL A 41 13.62 -0.03 9.53
CA VAL A 41 14.39 0.33 8.32
C VAL A 41 13.88 1.67 7.79
N LEU A 42 14.64 2.74 8.07
CA LEU A 42 14.28 4.10 7.73
C LEU A 42 14.33 4.37 6.21
N ASN A 43 13.77 5.52 5.80
CA ASN A 43 13.65 5.94 4.41
C ASN A 43 12.87 4.94 3.54
N GLN A 44 11.92 4.21 4.11
CA GLN A 44 11.08 3.28 3.36
C GLN A 44 9.65 3.77 3.24
N VAL A 45 9.06 3.52 2.07
CA VAL A 45 7.65 3.76 1.78
C VAL A 45 6.97 2.49 1.29
N VAL A 46 5.74 2.29 1.73
CA VAL A 46 4.87 1.18 1.32
C VAL A 46 3.57 1.78 0.81
N HIS A 47 3.24 1.49 -0.44
CA HIS A 47 1.96 1.87 -1.01
C HIS A 47 1.33 0.69 -1.72
N ILE A 48 0.02 0.53 -1.52
CA ILE A 48 -0.76 -0.61 -1.98
C ILE A 48 -1.88 -0.06 -2.86
N TRP A 49 -2.04 -0.64 -4.05
CA TRP A 49 -3.00 -0.21 -5.06
C TRP A 49 -3.91 -1.37 -5.41
N GLY A 50 -5.22 -1.13 -5.39
CA GLY A 50 -6.25 -2.09 -5.77
C GLY A 50 -6.62 -2.00 -7.24
N TYR A 51 -6.84 -3.17 -7.86
CA TYR A 51 -7.35 -3.31 -9.22
C TYR A 51 -8.36 -4.45 -9.24
N ASN A 52 -9.36 -4.37 -10.12
CA ASN A 52 -10.41 -5.39 -10.25
C ASN A 52 -9.84 -6.76 -10.65
N ASP A 53 -8.90 -6.76 -11.59
CA ASP A 53 -8.22 -7.95 -12.09
C ASP A 53 -6.90 -7.57 -12.81
N ALA A 54 -6.21 -8.57 -13.37
CA ALA A 54 -4.96 -8.36 -14.09
C ALA A 54 -5.10 -7.56 -15.39
N LYS A 55 -6.25 -7.66 -16.09
CA LYS A 55 -6.53 -6.89 -17.30
C LYS A 55 -6.70 -5.42 -16.97
N HIS A 56 -7.54 -5.12 -15.98
CA HIS A 56 -7.71 -3.78 -15.44
C HIS A 56 -6.39 -3.18 -14.95
N MET A 57 -5.57 -3.96 -14.21
CA MET A 57 -4.25 -3.51 -13.78
C MET A 57 -3.36 -3.09 -14.96
N ASN A 58 -3.33 -3.88 -16.03
CA ASN A 58 -2.52 -3.57 -17.22
C ASN A 58 -3.05 -2.34 -17.96
N GLU A 59 -4.37 -2.21 -18.13
CA GLU A 59 -5.02 -1.08 -18.79
C GLU A 59 -4.78 0.22 -18.04
N VAL A 60 -5.01 0.24 -16.71
CA VAL A 60 -4.79 1.41 -15.86
C VAL A 60 -3.32 1.82 -15.86
N ARG A 61 -2.39 0.86 -15.75
CA ARG A 61 -0.96 1.14 -15.81
C ARG A 61 -0.56 1.75 -17.13
N ALA A 62 -1.02 1.18 -18.25
CA ALA A 62 -0.76 1.74 -19.57
C ALA A 62 -1.30 3.17 -19.69
N ALA A 63 -2.51 3.42 -19.20
CA ALA A 63 -3.15 4.73 -19.25
C ALA A 63 -2.38 5.80 -18.47
N PHE A 64 -2.07 5.58 -17.19
CA PHE A 64 -1.36 6.60 -16.41
C PHE A 64 0.11 6.75 -16.82
N TYR A 65 0.76 5.70 -17.32
CA TYR A 65 2.09 5.86 -17.90
C TYR A 65 2.04 6.67 -19.20
N ALA A 66 0.95 6.62 -19.98
CA ALA A 66 0.81 7.46 -21.16
C ALA A 66 0.42 8.92 -20.86
N ASP A 67 0.09 9.25 -19.60
CA ASP A 67 -0.28 10.61 -19.19
C ASP A 67 0.94 11.54 -19.25
N PRO A 68 0.90 12.66 -19.99
CA PRO A 68 2.02 13.61 -20.04
C PRO A 68 2.43 14.13 -18.66
N GLU A 69 1.47 14.37 -17.75
CA GLU A 69 1.75 14.85 -16.39
C GLU A 69 2.56 13.82 -15.58
N TRP A 70 2.46 12.54 -15.94
CA TRP A 70 3.25 11.49 -15.31
C TRP A 70 4.75 11.70 -15.57
N TYR A 71 5.15 11.92 -16.81
CA TYR A 71 6.56 12.08 -17.18
C TYR A 71 7.08 13.51 -16.98
N GLU A 72 6.23 14.52 -17.17
CA GLU A 72 6.64 15.92 -17.07
C GLU A 72 6.68 16.41 -15.62
N LYS A 73 5.76 15.92 -14.76
CA LYS A 73 5.60 16.43 -13.39
C LYS A 73 6.00 15.40 -12.33
N TYR A 74 5.44 14.20 -12.38
CA TYR A 74 5.63 13.23 -11.30
C TYR A 74 6.98 12.53 -11.34
N SER A 75 7.35 11.98 -12.50
CA SER A 75 8.56 11.18 -12.69
C SER A 75 9.85 11.92 -12.28
N PRO A 76 10.08 13.18 -12.70
CA PRO A 76 11.29 13.92 -12.33
C PRO A 76 11.37 14.24 -10.83
N ARG A 77 10.22 14.32 -10.16
CA ARG A 77 10.13 14.59 -8.72
C ARG A 77 10.32 13.33 -7.87
N ALA A 78 9.81 12.18 -8.32
CA ALA A 78 9.79 10.96 -7.53
C ALA A 78 10.93 9.99 -7.85
N GLN A 79 11.25 9.75 -9.13
CA GLN A 79 12.22 8.72 -9.51
C GLN A 79 13.64 8.96 -8.96
N PRO A 80 14.20 10.17 -8.99
CA PRO A 80 15.56 10.41 -8.49
C PRO A 80 15.70 10.17 -6.98
N LEU A 81 14.60 10.09 -6.24
CA LEU A 81 14.55 9.89 -4.80
C LEU A 81 14.57 8.41 -4.40
N VAL A 82 14.30 7.49 -5.34
CA VAL A 82 14.23 6.05 -5.07
C VAL A 82 15.60 5.40 -5.23
N GLU A 83 16.02 4.65 -4.22
CA GLU A 83 17.26 3.86 -4.22
C GLU A 83 17.00 2.42 -4.69
N THR A 84 15.97 1.77 -4.13
CA THR A 84 15.57 0.41 -4.53
C THR A 84 14.05 0.26 -4.52
N GLN A 85 13.54 -0.62 -5.38
CA GLN A 85 12.13 -0.92 -5.50
C GLN A 85 11.89 -2.44 -5.39
N ARG A 86 10.90 -2.83 -4.59
CA ARG A 86 10.31 -4.18 -4.57
C ARG A 86 8.80 -4.09 -4.72
N THR A 87 8.23 -4.93 -5.58
CA THR A 87 6.80 -4.95 -5.90
C THR A 87 6.28 -6.37 -5.95
N TRP A 88 5.02 -6.55 -5.55
CA TRP A 88 4.32 -7.83 -5.61
C TRP A 88 2.90 -7.59 -6.13
N THR A 89 2.37 -8.58 -6.84
CA THR A 89 0.93 -8.71 -7.10
C THR A 89 0.41 -9.76 -6.14
N MET A 90 -0.56 -9.38 -5.30
CA MET A 90 -0.98 -10.19 -4.17
C MET A 90 -2.50 -10.32 -4.15
N LYS A 91 -2.99 -11.38 -3.51
CA LYS A 91 -4.41 -11.56 -3.18
C LYS A 91 -4.68 -11.14 -1.74
N SER A 92 -5.93 -10.78 -1.47
CA SER A 92 -6.44 -10.50 -0.12
C SER A 92 -7.32 -11.68 0.32
N PRO A 93 -7.23 -12.14 1.58
CA PRO A 93 -8.20 -13.09 2.12
C PRO A 93 -9.56 -12.41 2.37
N ASP A 94 -10.60 -13.21 2.54
CA ASP A 94 -11.99 -12.78 2.80
C ASP A 94 -12.20 -12.13 4.17
N PHE A 95 -11.38 -12.46 5.17
CA PHE A 95 -11.42 -11.84 6.49
C PHE A 95 -10.77 -10.44 6.56
N ALA A 96 -10.04 -10.04 5.52
CA ALA A 96 -9.41 -8.73 5.45
C ALA A 96 -10.42 -7.64 5.08
N PRO A 97 -10.12 -6.36 5.35
CA PRO A 97 -10.96 -5.26 4.88
C PRO A 97 -11.16 -5.32 3.35
N VAL A 98 -12.42 -5.17 2.91
CA VAL A 98 -12.78 -5.13 1.49
C VAL A 98 -12.46 -3.75 0.93
N TYR A 99 -11.80 -3.72 -0.24
CA TYR A 99 -11.51 -2.54 -1.05
C TYR A 99 -12.44 -2.54 -2.29
N PRO A 100 -12.77 -1.39 -2.91
CA PRO A 100 -12.14 -0.09 -2.77
C PRO A 100 -12.60 0.64 -1.52
N VAL A 101 -11.63 1.08 -0.72
CA VAL A 101 -11.91 2.14 0.21
C VAL A 101 -11.74 3.43 -0.61
N ILE A 102 -12.77 3.82 -1.36
CA ILE A 102 -12.99 5.26 -1.57
C ILE A 102 -13.38 5.77 -0.18
N VAL A 103 -12.40 5.96 0.70
CA VAL A 103 -12.64 6.70 1.93
C VAL A 103 -12.67 8.15 1.49
N ASP A 104 -13.72 8.84 1.88
CA ASP A 104 -13.61 10.26 2.12
C ASP A 104 -12.43 10.46 3.08
N ILE A 105 -11.25 10.78 2.52
CA ILE A 105 -10.11 11.20 3.31
C ILE A 105 -10.59 12.47 4.00
N PRO A 106 -10.70 12.50 5.34
CA PRO A 106 -11.17 13.71 6.01
C PRO A 106 -10.29 14.88 5.59
N ALA A 107 -10.89 16.06 5.41
CA ALA A 107 -10.15 17.23 4.97
C ALA A 107 -8.90 17.44 5.85
N ASP A 108 -7.79 17.83 5.21
CA ASP A 108 -6.52 18.07 5.89
C ASP A 108 -6.72 18.99 7.11
N GLY A 109 -6.10 18.64 8.24
CA GLY A 109 -6.17 19.43 9.48
C GLY A 109 -7.45 19.29 10.29
N THR A 110 -8.45 18.51 9.85
CA THR A 110 -9.60 18.18 10.69
C THR A 110 -9.18 17.27 11.86
N PRO A 111 -9.86 17.30 13.02
CA PRO A 111 -9.56 16.41 14.14
C PRO A 111 -9.64 14.92 13.74
N GLU A 112 -10.54 14.57 12.83
CA GLU A 112 -10.64 13.20 12.31
C GLU A 112 -9.44 12.83 11.42
N PHE A 113 -8.99 13.75 10.56
CA PHE A 113 -7.77 13.57 9.78
C PHE A 113 -6.56 13.35 10.69
N VAL A 114 -6.36 14.23 11.68
CA VAL A 114 -5.26 14.13 12.65
C VAL A 114 -5.32 12.79 13.36
N LYS A 115 -6.47 12.44 13.93
CA LYS A 115 -6.66 11.16 14.64
C LYS A 115 -6.35 9.94 13.77
N LYS A 116 -6.75 9.93 12.49
CA LYS A 116 -6.47 8.82 11.56
C LYS A 116 -5.03 8.80 11.08
N ASN A 117 -4.43 9.97 10.85
CA ASN A 117 -3.07 10.11 10.32
C ASN A 117 -1.99 9.94 11.39
N GLU A 118 -2.34 10.06 12.68
CA GLU A 118 -1.46 9.76 13.83
C GLU A 118 -1.56 8.31 14.31
N MET A 119 -2.38 7.48 13.66
CA MET A 119 -2.45 6.06 13.99
C MET A 119 -1.10 5.38 13.71
N VAL A 120 -0.72 4.47 14.61
CA VAL A 120 0.46 3.62 14.42
C VAL A 120 0.05 2.34 13.70
N PHE A 121 0.77 2.02 12.62
CA PHE A 121 0.54 0.83 11.80
C PHE A 121 1.66 -0.19 12.02
N ASP A 122 1.29 -1.38 12.48
CA ASP A 122 2.20 -2.54 12.58
C ASP A 122 2.26 -3.24 11.22
N PHE A 123 3.34 -2.99 10.47
CA PHE A 123 3.57 -3.57 9.16
C PHE A 123 4.52 -4.77 9.26
N ARG A 124 4.11 -5.91 8.70
CA ARG A 124 4.89 -7.15 8.75
C ARG A 124 4.91 -7.85 7.40
N THR A 125 6.07 -8.42 7.07
CA THR A 125 6.25 -9.31 5.92
C THR A 125 6.82 -10.63 6.42
N TYR A 126 6.23 -11.73 5.97
CA TYR A 126 6.64 -13.08 6.36
C TYR A 126 6.99 -13.90 5.12
N THR A 127 8.09 -14.65 5.20
CA THR A 127 8.39 -15.74 4.27
C THR A 127 7.95 -17.04 4.92
N PHE A 128 7.05 -17.76 4.27
CA PHE A 128 6.49 -19.01 4.76
C PHE A 128 7.20 -20.22 4.14
N LYS A 129 7.14 -21.36 4.83
CA LYS A 129 7.56 -22.64 4.24
C LYS A 129 6.59 -23.01 3.10
N PRO A 130 7.06 -23.65 2.02
CA PRO A 130 6.19 -24.13 0.95
C PRO A 130 5.00 -24.92 1.49
N GLY A 131 3.80 -24.58 1.02
CA GLY A 131 2.56 -25.24 1.40
C GLY A 131 2.02 -24.88 2.80
N SER A 132 2.69 -24.03 3.59
CA SER A 132 2.20 -23.70 4.95
C SER A 132 1.20 -22.54 5.01
N ILE A 133 1.00 -21.82 3.90
CA ILE A 133 0.07 -20.67 3.84
C ILE A 133 -1.36 -21.07 4.24
N PRO A 134 -1.98 -22.13 3.69
CA PRO A 134 -3.37 -22.48 4.06
C PRO A 134 -3.57 -22.71 5.56
N ALA A 135 -2.66 -23.45 6.20
CA ALA A 135 -2.70 -23.70 7.64
C ALA A 135 -2.53 -22.41 8.47
N TYR A 136 -1.62 -21.51 8.04
CA TYR A 136 -1.44 -20.22 8.70
C TYR A 136 -2.67 -19.33 8.56
N MET A 137 -3.32 -19.31 7.38
CA MET A 137 -4.50 -18.49 7.12
C MET A 137 -5.71 -18.95 7.94
N SER A 138 -5.96 -20.26 8.03
CA SER A 138 -7.02 -20.81 8.91
C SER A 138 -6.76 -20.44 10.37
N ALA A 139 -5.53 -20.59 10.87
CA ALA A 139 -5.19 -20.18 12.24
C ALA A 139 -5.34 -18.65 12.46
N ALA A 140 -4.98 -17.84 11.46
CA ALA A 140 -5.14 -16.39 11.53
C ALA A 140 -6.62 -16.00 11.63
N GLU A 141 -7.47 -16.59 10.79
CA GLU A 141 -8.90 -16.32 10.73
C GLU A 141 -9.65 -16.82 11.96
N GLU A 142 -9.48 -18.09 12.31
CA GLU A 142 -10.28 -18.76 13.35
C GLU A 142 -9.84 -18.36 14.76
N VAL A 143 -8.55 -18.04 14.94
CA VAL A 143 -7.97 -17.80 16.27
C VAL A 143 -7.49 -16.36 16.42
N ALA A 144 -6.57 -15.95 15.55
CA ALA A 144 -5.77 -14.76 15.79
C ALA A 144 -6.55 -13.45 15.58
N ILE A 145 -7.47 -13.40 14.63
CA ILE A 145 -8.31 -12.24 14.31
C ILE A 145 -9.40 -12.03 15.38
N PRO A 146 -10.18 -13.04 15.80
CA PRO A 146 -11.14 -12.90 16.89
C PRO A 146 -10.51 -12.38 18.17
N ILE A 147 -9.31 -12.86 18.53
CA ILE A 147 -8.56 -12.35 19.68
C ILE A 147 -8.26 -10.87 19.52
N ARG A 148 -7.67 -10.46 18.38
CA ARG A 148 -7.32 -9.07 18.09
C ARG A 148 -8.53 -8.13 18.13
N LYS A 149 -9.65 -8.55 17.53
CA LYS A 149 -10.91 -7.79 17.52
C LYS A 149 -11.43 -7.52 18.93
N ARG A 150 -11.33 -8.49 19.86
CA ARG A 150 -11.72 -8.29 21.28
C ARG A 150 -10.90 -7.20 21.98
N HIS A 151 -9.69 -6.94 21.51
CA HIS A 151 -8.82 -5.88 22.02
C HIS A 151 -8.86 -4.61 21.16
N GLY A 152 -9.84 -4.47 20.26
CA GLY A 152 -10.01 -3.26 19.43
C GLY A 152 -9.02 -3.13 18.28
N VAL A 153 -8.20 -4.14 18.01
CA VAL A 153 -7.26 -4.13 16.89
C VAL A 153 -8.01 -4.38 15.59
N LYS A 154 -7.83 -3.48 14.62
CA LYS A 154 -8.39 -3.57 13.27
C LYS A 154 -7.27 -3.76 12.26
N LEU A 155 -7.46 -4.68 11.32
CA LEU A 155 -6.52 -4.85 10.22
C LEU A 155 -6.59 -3.65 9.29
N ALA A 156 -5.43 -3.09 8.95
CA ALA A 156 -5.31 -2.09 7.89
C ALA A 156 -5.26 -2.74 6.49
N GLY A 157 -4.89 -4.02 6.41
CA GLY A 157 -4.85 -4.83 5.19
C GLY A 157 -4.13 -6.15 5.46
N TRP A 158 -4.36 -7.15 4.62
CA TRP A 158 -3.64 -8.42 4.65
C TRP A 158 -3.54 -8.95 3.23
N TYR A 159 -2.33 -9.34 2.81
CA TYR A 159 -2.09 -9.75 1.43
C TYR A 159 -1.13 -10.93 1.40
N TYR A 160 -1.32 -11.85 0.46
CA TYR A 160 -0.42 -12.96 0.21
C TYR A 160 -0.17 -13.15 -1.29
N SER A 161 1.04 -13.58 -1.65
CA SER A 161 1.40 -13.88 -3.03
C SER A 161 1.05 -15.32 -3.36
N GLU A 162 0.48 -15.56 -4.54
CA GLU A 162 0.33 -16.92 -5.09
C GLU A 162 1.40 -17.24 -6.14
N ILE A 163 2.05 -16.21 -6.70
CA ILE A 163 3.06 -16.31 -7.75
C ILE A 163 4.15 -15.28 -7.43
N GLY A 164 5.43 -15.61 -7.68
CA GLY A 164 6.59 -14.73 -7.46
C GLY A 164 7.68 -15.43 -6.67
N ASP A 165 8.39 -14.67 -5.83
CA ASP A 165 9.34 -15.21 -4.83
C ASP A 165 8.57 -16.08 -3.83
N LEU A 166 8.31 -17.32 -4.24
CA LEU A 166 7.61 -18.34 -3.44
C LEU A 166 8.56 -19.05 -2.46
N ASN A 167 9.81 -18.59 -2.34
CA ASN A 167 10.85 -19.07 -1.43
C ASN A 167 11.88 -17.98 -1.15
#